data_AF-A0AAJ0ULI8-F1
#
_entry.id   AF-A0AAJ0ULI8-F1
#
_cell.length_a   1.000
_cell.length_b   1.000
_cell.length_c   1.000
_cell.angle_alpha   90.00
_cell.angle_beta   90.00
_cell.angle_gamma   90.00
#
_symmetry.space_group_name_H-M   'P 1'
#
loop_
_entity.id
_entity.type
_entity.pdbx_description
1 polymer ?
#
loop_
_entity_poly.entity_id
_entity_poly.type
_entity_poly.pdbx_seq_one_letter_code
_entity_poly.pdbx_strand_id
1 'polypeptide(L)' 'MSYIIHIIGMLDKAGAERNPHNKMLLDQSVREVLGMQRADWQEVWAKVKAMMQSPDREKWNLFEGQVKRVLIKKLITG' A
#
# COMPACT_ATOMS: atom_id res chain seq x y z
N MET A 1 -1.19 -3.33 -17.07
CA MET A 1 -1.83 -3.79 -15.81
C MET A 1 -1.28 -2.95 -14.66
N SER A 2 -2.01 -1.92 -14.25
CA SER A 2 -1.50 -0.81 -13.42
C SER A 2 -1.56 -1.12 -11.92
N TYR A 3 -0.59 -0.61 -11.15
CA TYR A 3 -0.47 -0.51 -9.67
C TYR A 3 -1.79 -0.54 -8.89
N ILE A 4 -2.79 0.12 -9.46
CA ILE A 4 -4.16 0.23 -8.99
C ILE A 4 -4.82 -1.12 -8.66
N ILE A 5 -4.59 -2.20 -9.42
CA ILE A 5 -5.30 -3.48 -9.17
C ILE A 5 -4.84 -4.14 -7.86
N HIS A 6 -3.53 -4.19 -7.60
CA HIS A 6 -3.00 -4.80 -6.38
C HIS A 6 -3.26 -3.94 -5.15
N ILE A 7 -3.15 -2.62 -5.29
CA ILE A 7 -3.53 -1.66 -4.25
C ILE A 7 -5.02 -1.77 -3.91
N ILE A 8 -5.89 -1.86 -4.91
CA ILE A 8 -7.31 -2.06 -4.67
C ILE A 8 -7.57 -3.37 -3.91
N GLY A 9 -6.82 -4.44 -4.22
CA GLY A 9 -6.90 -5.69 -3.46
C GLY A 9 -6.55 -5.54 -1.97
N MET A 10 -5.68 -4.58 -1.61
CA MET A 10 -5.39 -4.27 -0.21
C MET A 10 -6.56 -3.56 0.50
N LEU A 11 -7.34 -2.74 -0.21
CA LEU A 11 -8.57 -2.16 0.34
C LEU A 11 -9.59 -3.25 0.67
N ASP A 12 -9.80 -4.19 -0.26
CA ASP A 12 -10.73 -5.30 -0.02
C ASP A 12 -10.27 -6.20 1.15
N LYS A 13 -8.96 -6.52 1.22
CA LYS A 13 -8.37 -7.27 2.34
C LYS A 13 -8.48 -6.53 3.67
N ALA A 14 -8.56 -5.21 3.65
CA ALA A 14 -8.78 -4.35 4.81
C ALA A 14 -10.27 -4.14 5.12
N GLY A 15 -11.19 -4.66 4.31
CA GLY A 15 -12.64 -4.44 4.46
C GLY A 15 -13.09 -3.03 4.10
N ALA A 16 -12.32 -2.30 3.31
CA ALA A 16 -12.55 -0.90 2.98
C ALA A 16 -13.14 -0.72 1.57
N GLU A 17 -14.05 0.24 1.40
CA GLU A 17 -14.61 0.58 0.09
C GLU A 17 -13.56 1.17 -0.87
N ARG A 18 -13.76 0.99 -2.17
CA ARG A 18 -12.82 1.45 -3.22
C ARG A 18 -13.03 2.91 -3.63
N ASN A 19 -13.36 3.78 -2.69
CA ASN A 19 -13.60 5.20 -2.93
C ASN A 19 -12.27 6.01 -3.05
N PRO A 20 -12.29 7.24 -3.61
CA PRO A 20 -11.08 8.05 -3.78
C PRO A 20 -10.35 8.37 -2.48
N HIS A 21 -11.10 8.54 -1.39
CA HIS A 21 -10.53 8.81 -0.07
C HIS A 21 -9.70 7.63 0.44
N ASN A 22 -10.24 6.40 0.38
CA ASN A 22 -9.54 5.19 0.80
C ASN A 22 -8.33 4.90 -0.08
N LYS A 23 -8.39 5.21 -1.38
CA LYS A 23 -7.22 5.14 -2.27
C LYS A 23 -6.10 6.09 -1.83
N MET A 24 -6.46 7.31 -1.42
CA MET A 24 -5.50 8.27 -0.86
C MET A 24 -4.90 7.78 0.45
N LEU A 25 -5.72 7.24 1.37
CA LEU A 25 -5.22 6.66 2.62
C LEU A 25 -4.29 5.48 2.40
N LEU A 26 -4.55 4.66 1.38
CA LEU A 26 -3.69 3.55 1.01
C LEU A 26 -2.35 4.02 0.42
N ASP A 27 -2.35 5.01 -0.47
CA ASP A 27 -1.11 5.62 -0.96
C ASP A 27 -0.27 6.20 0.20
N GLN A 28 -0.91 6.92 1.13
CA GLN A 28 -0.25 7.42 2.34
C GLN A 28 0.32 6.28 3.19
N SER A 29 -0.43 5.19 3.36
CA SER A 29 0.00 4.02 4.13
C SER A 29 1.21 3.33 3.51
N VAL A 30 1.21 3.17 2.18
CA VAL A 30 2.34 2.62 1.42
C VAL A 30 3.58 3.49 1.59
N ARG A 31 3.44 4.81 1.44
CA ARG A 31 4.53 5.77 1.61
C ARG A 31 5.07 5.77 3.04
N GLU A 32 4.20 5.66 4.03
CA GLU A 32 4.59 5.62 5.44
C GLU A 32 5.42 4.37 5.75
N VAL A 33 4.98 3.20 5.30
CA VAL A 33 5.70 1.93 5.48
C VAL A 33 7.05 1.94 4.76
N LEU A 34 7.12 2.56 3.58
CA LEU A 34 8.36 2.71 2.82
C LEU A 34 9.30 3.79 3.38
N GLY A 35 8.85 4.64 4.30
CA GLY A 35 9.58 5.84 4.71
C GLY A 35 9.78 6.84 3.57
N MET A 36 8.84 6.88 2.62
CA MET A 36 8.89 7.64 1.37
C MET A 36 7.76 8.68 1.31
N GLN A 37 7.49 9.38 2.42
CA GLN A 37 6.35 10.32 2.51
C GLN A 37 6.45 11.47 1.49
N ARG A 38 7.68 11.92 1.17
CA ARG A 38 7.96 13.02 0.23
C ARG A 38 8.33 12.55 -1.19
N ALA A 39 8.41 11.24 -1.42
CA ALA A 39 8.83 10.70 -2.71
C ALA A 39 7.75 10.90 -3.77
N ASP A 40 8.12 10.91 -5.05
CA ASP A 40 7.11 10.91 -6.10
C ASP A 40 6.44 9.55 -6.23
N TRP A 41 5.21 9.55 -6.76
CA TRP A 41 4.44 8.31 -6.96
C TRP A 41 5.19 7.28 -7.82
N GLN A 42 6.06 7.74 -8.73
CA GLN A 42 6.88 6.88 -9.58
C GLN A 42 7.95 6.13 -8.78
N GLU A 43 8.62 6.80 -7.84
CA GLU A 43 9.64 6.20 -6.98
C GLU A 43 9.03 5.18 -6.02
N VAL A 44 7.89 5.55 -5.42
CA VAL A 44 7.09 4.66 -4.56
C VAL A 44 6.71 3.40 -5.35
N TRP A 45 6.22 3.57 -6.58
CA TRP A 45 5.85 2.44 -7.44
C TRP A 45 7.04 1.56 -7.80
N ALA A 46 8.19 2.14 -8.12
CA ALA A 46 9.41 1.39 -8.43
C ALA A 46 9.82 0.47 -7.26
N LYS A 47 9.77 0.98 -6.02
CA LYS A 47 10.02 0.19 -4.81
C LYS A 47 9.00 -0.91 -4.59
N VAL A 48 7.71 -0.61 -4.70
CA VAL A 48 6.64 -1.61 -4.55
C VAL A 48 6.79 -2.71 -5.59
N LYS A 49 7.04 -2.35 -6.84
CA LYS A 49 7.25 -3.30 -7.94
C LYS A 49 8.47 -4.19 -7.69
N ALA A 50 9.58 -3.63 -7.22
CA ALA A 50 10.77 -4.41 -6.87
C ALA A 50 10.48 -5.43 -5.75
N MET A 51 9.72 -5.04 -4.72
CA MET A 51 9.31 -5.96 -3.66
C MET A 51 8.36 -7.06 -4.16
N MET A 52 7.42 -6.73 -5.06
CA MET A 52 6.51 -7.71 -5.67
C MET A 52 7.24 -8.74 -6.55
N GLN A 53 8.30 -8.30 -7.24
CA GLN A 53 9.11 -9.13 -8.13
C GLN A 53 10.20 -9.90 -7.39
N SER A 54 10.47 -9.55 -6.12
CA SER A 54 11.43 -10.26 -5.30
C SER A 54 10.98 -11.72 -5.10
N PRO A 55 11.90 -12.70 -5.20
CA PRO A 55 11.60 -14.09 -4.84
C PRO A 55 11.32 -14.25 -3.33
N ASP A 56 11.71 -13.25 -2.53
CA ASP A 56 11.46 -13.19 -1.10
C ASP A 56 10.00 -12.84 -0.79
N ARG A 57 9.15 -13.87 -0.78
CA ARG A 57 7.74 -13.77 -0.45
C ARG A 57 7.50 -13.35 1.00
N GLU A 58 8.42 -13.66 1.91
CA GLU A 58 8.29 -13.29 3.33
C GLU A 58 8.36 -11.78 3.50
N LYS A 59 9.34 -11.13 2.84
CA LYS A 59 9.41 -9.65 2.82
C LYS A 59 8.16 -9.01 2.20
N TRP A 60 7.63 -9.58 1.13
CA TRP A 60 6.38 -9.08 0.53
C TRP A 60 5.20 -9.19 1.50
N ASN A 61 5.04 -10.34 2.16
CA ASN A 61 3.96 -10.55 3.12
C ASN A 61 4.08 -9.63 4.34
N LEU A 62 5.31 -9.42 4.85
CA LEU A 62 5.58 -8.50 5.94
C LEU A 62 5.22 -7.06 5.54
N PHE A 63 5.64 -6.64 4.34
CA PHE A 63 5.31 -5.33 3.78
C PHE A 63 3.79 -5.15 3.64
N GLU A 64 3.09 -6.11 3.00
CA GLU A 64 1.64 -6.06 2.84
C GLU A 64 0.92 -5.99 4.19
N GLY A 65 1.38 -6.77 5.17
CA GLY A 65 0.85 -6.75 6.54
C GLY A 65 1.03 -5.41 7.25
N GLN A 66 2.19 -4.78 7.10
CA GLN A 66 2.47 -3.45 7.65
C GLN A 66 1.58 -2.38 6.99
N VAL A 67 1.46 -2.40 5.66
CA VAL A 67 0.60 -1.47 4.91
C VAL A 67 -0.85 -1.61 5.36
N LYS A 68 -1.35 -2.85 5.48
CA LYS A 68 -2.71 -3.12 5.97
C LYS A 68 -2.93 -2.55 7.38
N ARG A 69 -1.98 -2.73 8.29
CA ARG A 69 -2.09 -2.22 9.67
C ARG A 69 -2.16 -0.69 9.72
N VAL A 70 -1.32 -0.01 8.94
CA VAL A 70 -1.33 1.45 8.85
C VAL A 70 -2.62 1.94 8.20
N LEU A 71 -3.07 1.28 7.12
CA LEU A 71 -4.31 1.60 6.44
C LEU A 71 -5.52 1.49 7.38
N ILE A 72 -5.68 0.37 8.10
CA ILE A 72 -6.79 0.17 9.05
C ILE A 72 -6.77 1.27 10.11
N LYS A 73 -5.59 1.59 10.66
CA LYS A 73 -5.46 2.68 11.63
C LYS A 73 -5.96 4.01 11.03
N LYS A 74 -5.56 4.35 9.81
CA LYS A 74 -6.02 5.58 9.14
C LYS A 74 -7.51 5.56 8.83
N LEU A 75 -8.08 4.42 8.46
CA LEU A 75 -9.52 4.28 8.22
C LEU A 75 -10.37 4.44 9.48
N ILE A 76 -9.85 4.05 10.65
CA ILE A 76 -10.54 4.22 11.94
C ILE A 76 -10.40 5.65 12.49
N THR A 77 -9.27 6.31 12.22
CA THR A 77 -8.95 7.63 12.78
C THR A 77 -9.30 8.79 11.84
N GLY A 78 -9.65 8.50 10.59
CA GLY A 78 -9.96 9.46 9.53
C GLY A 78 -11.44 9.78 9.40
#